data_AF-G4CR79-F1
#
_entry.id   AF-G4CR79-F1
#
_cell.length_a   1.000
_cell.length_b   1.000
_cell.length_c   1.000
_cell.angle_alpha   90.00
_cell.angle_beta   90.00
_cell.angle_gamma   90.00
#
_symmetry.space_group_name_H-M   'P 1'
#
loop_
_entity.id
_entity.type
_entity.pdbx_description
1 polymer ?
#
loop_
_entity_poly.entity_id
_entity_poly.type
_entity_poly.pdbx_seq_one_letter_code
_entity_poly.pdbx_strand_id
1 'polypeptide(L)' 'MPRKTEINKGKIKDNALKALVKSNLFQPKIHKPKKGKGSYSRKGNKQSGFLISKKPDFLCLSEKSFIRHTVPSGYFHLK' A
#
# COMPACT_ATOMS: atom_id res chain seq x y z
N MET A 1 -2.43 34.75 15.82
CA MET A 1 -0.96 34.81 15.85
C MET A 1 -0.37 33.60 15.13
N PRO A 2 0.65 33.76 14.28
CA PRO A 2 1.32 32.64 13.62
C PRO A 2 2.13 31.82 14.64
N ARG A 3 2.06 30.49 14.55
CA ARG A 3 2.87 29.59 15.40
C ARG A 3 4.30 29.53 14.86
N LYS A 4 5.28 29.72 15.74
CA LYS A 4 6.71 29.65 15.41
C LYS A 4 7.15 28.19 15.43
N THR A 5 7.69 27.69 14.31
CA THR A 5 8.13 26.29 14.19
C THR A 5 9.60 26.18 14.60
N GLU A 6 9.91 25.26 15.51
CA GLU A 6 11.28 24.99 15.91
C GLU A 6 12.04 24.23 14.81
N ILE A 7 13.13 24.84 14.35
CA ILE A 7 14.05 24.27 13.38
C ILE A 7 15.38 24.01 14.06
N ASN A 8 15.71 22.73 14.21
CA ASN A 8 16.93 22.22 14.86
C ASN A 8 18.20 22.52 14.04
N LYS A 9 18.50 23.82 13.91
CA LYS A 9 19.56 24.41 13.08
C LYS A 9 20.36 25.50 13.81
N GLY A 10 19.96 25.88 15.03
CA GLY A 10 20.55 26.99 15.77
C GLY A 10 20.27 28.35 15.12
N LYS A 11 21.13 29.34 15.39
CA LYS A 11 21.06 30.67 14.77
C LYS A 11 21.51 30.59 13.31
N ILE A 12 20.58 30.81 12.37
CA ILE A 12 20.85 30.84 10.94
C ILE A 12 21.54 32.17 10.60
N LYS A 13 22.69 32.11 9.92
CA LYS A 13 23.47 33.31 9.52
C LYS A 13 23.16 33.77 8.09
N ASP A 14 23.17 32.85 7.11
CA ASP A 14 23.19 33.23 5.69
C ASP A 14 21.80 33.14 5.02
N ASN A 15 21.22 31.94 4.94
CA ASN A 15 19.98 31.71 4.17
C ASN A 15 18.95 30.88 4.94
N ALA A 16 17.83 31.51 5.30
CA ALA A 16 16.73 30.91 6.03
C ALA A 16 16.03 29.77 5.28
N LEU A 17 15.76 29.93 3.98
CA LEU A 17 15.08 28.91 3.17
C LEU A 17 15.92 27.65 3.02
N LYS A 18 17.23 27.80 2.79
CA LYS A 18 18.20 26.68 2.70
C LYS A 18 18.31 25.92 4.02
N ALA A 19 18.22 26.62 5.16
CA ALA A 19 18.19 25.99 6.48
C ALA A 19 16.86 25.27 6.75
N LEU A 20 15.73 25.88 6.37
CA LEU A 20 14.39 25.30 6.46
C LEU A 20 14.28 24.01 5.65
N VAL A 21 14.57 24.03 4.35
CA VAL A 21 14.48 22.85 3.46
C VAL A 21 15.34 21.68 3.97
N LYS A 22 16.50 21.96 4.57
CA LYS A 22 17.38 20.94 5.16
C LYS A 22 17.02 20.54 6.60
N SER A 23 15.89 20.99 7.14
CA SER A 23 15.44 20.69 8.51
C SER A 23 14.46 19.51 8.55
N ASN A 24 14.11 19.06 9.77
CA ASN A 24 13.15 17.97 9.97
C ASN A 24 11.75 18.26 9.41
N LEU A 25 11.42 19.54 9.16
CA LEU A 25 10.10 19.96 8.66
C LEU A 25 9.84 19.48 7.22
N PHE A 26 10.87 19.42 6.38
CA PHE A 26 10.77 19.11 4.95
C PHE A 26 11.42 17.77 4.58
N GLN A 27 11.32 16.78 5.48
CA GLN A 27 11.78 15.42 5.18
C GLN A 27 10.87 14.71 4.16
N PRO A 28 11.43 13.90 3.25
CA PRO A 28 10.64 13.11 2.30
C PRO A 28 9.81 12.06 3.05
N LYS A 29 8.48 12.08 2.85
CA LYS A 29 7.56 11.14 3.49
C LYS A 29 7.40 9.89 2.64
N ILE A 30 7.82 8.75 3.18
CA ILE A 30 7.63 7.44 2.54
C ILE A 30 6.28 6.87 2.99
N HIS A 31 5.35 6.76 2.04
CA HIS A 31 4.05 6.13 2.28
C HIS A 31 4.14 4.62 2.08
N LYS A 32 3.55 3.83 2.98
CA LYS A 32 3.48 2.37 2.82
C LYS A 32 2.56 2.03 1.63
N PRO A 33 3.00 1.22 0.66
CA PRO A 33 2.18 0.84 -0.48
C PRO A 33 1.04 -0.09 -0.02
N LYS A 34 -0.11 -0.05 -0.70
CA LYS A 34 -1.28 -0.90 -0.38
C LYS A 34 -1.13 -2.36 -0.84
N LYS A 35 -0.26 -2.62 -1.82
CA LYS A 35 0.04 -3.94 -2.39
C LYS A 35 1.52 -4.00 -2.79
N GLY A 36 2.10 -5.20 -2.90
CA GLY A 36 3.47 -5.42 -3.36
C GLY A 36 4.54 -5.43 -2.25
N LYS A 37 5.80 -5.15 -2.61
CA LYS A 37 6.93 -5.19 -1.67
C LYS A 37 6.73 -4.17 -0.54
N GLY A 38 6.81 -4.62 0.71
CA GLY A 38 6.64 -3.78 1.90
C GLY A 38 5.18 -3.43 2.27
N SER A 39 4.16 -4.01 1.61
CA SER A 39 2.75 -3.78 1.96
C SER A 39 2.21 -4.74 3.04
N TYR A 40 2.97 -5.76 3.45
CA TYR A 40 2.50 -6.75 4.43
C TYR A 40 2.41 -6.15 5.84
N SER A 41 1.30 -6.41 6.55
CA SER A 41 1.07 -5.98 7.93
C SER A 41 0.41 -7.10 8.75
N ARG A 42 1.13 -7.62 9.74
CA ARG A 42 0.71 -8.79 10.56
C ARG A 42 -0.62 -8.60 11.31
N LYS A 43 -1.01 -7.35 11.60
CA LYS A 43 -2.25 -7.02 12.34
C LYS A 43 -3.35 -6.37 11.47
N GLY A 44 -3.06 -6.10 10.19
CA GLY A 44 -3.94 -5.32 9.30
C GLY A 44 -4.27 -3.92 9.84
N ASN A 45 -5.23 -3.25 9.22
CA ASN A 45 -5.78 -1.97 9.70
C ASN A 45 -7.02 -2.18 10.59
N LYS A 46 -7.05 -3.23 11.41
CA LYS A 46 -8.12 -3.47 12.39
C LYS A 46 -7.83 -2.73 13.70
N GLN A 47 -7.83 -1.40 13.63
CA GLN A 47 -8.02 -0.54 14.79
C GLN A 47 -9.49 -0.14 14.81
N SER A 48 -10.13 -0.28 15.98
CA SER A 48 -11.54 -0.03 16.28
C SER A 48 -12.17 1.11 15.46
N GLY A 49 -12.97 0.77 14.45
CA GLY A 49 -13.62 1.74 13.58
C GLY A 49 -14.25 1.09 12.35
N PHE A 50 -15.57 1.11 12.30
CA PHE A 50 -16.38 0.79 11.12
C PHE A 50 -16.14 1.83 10.00
N LEU A 51 -16.43 1.47 8.73
CA LEU A 51 -16.20 2.25 7.50
C LEU A 51 -14.71 2.27 7.06
N ILE A 52 -14.31 1.67 5.93
CA ILE A 52 -14.70 2.07 4.57
C ILE A 52 -14.80 0.87 3.63
N SER A 53 -15.91 0.82 2.89
CA SER A 53 -16.16 -0.09 1.77
C SER A 53 -15.30 0.26 0.53
N LYS A 54 -14.14 -0.39 0.42
CA LYS A 54 -13.50 -0.64 -0.88
C LYS A 54 -13.15 -2.13 -0.96
N LYS A 55 -14.13 -2.94 -1.38
CA LYS A 55 -13.84 -4.28 -1.92
C LYS A 55 -12.84 -4.08 -3.06
N PRO A 56 -11.68 -4.77 -3.10
CA PRO A 56 -10.86 -4.81 -4.30
C PRO A 56 -11.52 -5.73 -5.33
N ASP A 57 -11.51 -5.32 -6.59
CA ASP A 57 -12.30 -5.88 -7.70
C ASP A 57 -11.75 -7.23 -8.23
N PHE A 58 -11.58 -8.22 -7.34
CA PHE A 58 -10.94 -9.50 -7.66
C PHE A 58 -11.70 -10.75 -7.15
N LEU A 59 -12.86 -10.58 -6.52
CA LEU A 59 -13.69 -11.68 -6.00
C LEU A 59 -15.14 -11.55 -6.46
N CYS A 60 -15.35 -11.81 -7.76
CA CYS A 60 -16.65 -12.15 -8.32
C CYS A 60 -16.50 -13.25 -9.39
N LEU A 61 -16.15 -14.45 -8.93
CA LEU A 61 -16.37 -15.70 -9.64
C LEU A 61 -17.18 -16.60 -8.70
N SER A 62 -18.42 -16.17 -8.46
CA SER A 62 -19.45 -16.99 -7.84
C SER A 62 -20.10 -17.83 -8.93
N GLU A 63 -20.17 -19.12 -8.66
CA GLU A 63 -20.65 -20.22 -9.50
C GLU A 63 -21.86 -19.87 -10.38
N LYS A 64 -21.70 -20.02 -11.71
CA LYS A 64 -22.82 -20.31 -12.63
C LYS A 64 -22.40 -21.37 -13.65
N SER A 65 -23.03 -22.52 -13.49
CA SER A 65 -22.85 -23.79 -14.18
C SER A 65 -22.96 -23.70 -15.72
N PHE A 66 -21.86 -23.98 -16.44
CA PHE A 66 -21.79 -24.39 -17.87
C PHE A 66 -20.30 -24.62 -18.24
N ILE A 67 -19.84 -25.65 -18.97
CA ILE A 67 -20.41 -26.95 -19.39
C ILE A 67 -19.33 -28.01 -19.09
N ARG A 68 -19.69 -29.25 -18.73
CA ARG A 68 -18.74 -30.38 -18.75
C ARG A 68 -18.62 -30.92 -20.17
N HIS A 69 -17.51 -30.66 -20.88
CA HIS A 69 -17.17 -31.44 -22.07
C HIS A 69 -16.26 -32.61 -21.68
N THR A 70 -16.87 -33.79 -21.62
CA THR A 70 -16.19 -35.08 -21.54
C THR A 70 -15.31 -35.28 -22.77
N VAL A 71 -14.03 -35.58 -22.58
CA VAL A 71 -13.17 -36.15 -23.64
C VAL A 71 -12.88 -37.61 -23.29
N PRO A 72 -13.14 -38.56 -24.22
CA PRO A 72 -13.12 -39.98 -23.89
C PRO A 72 -11.71 -40.60 -23.85
N SER A 73 -11.66 -41.77 -23.21
CA SER A 73 -10.55 -42.71 -23.09
C SER A 73 -9.58 -42.82 -24.29
N GLY A 74 -8.29 -42.87 -23.98
CA GLY A 74 -7.23 -43.26 -24.91
C GLY A 74 -5.98 -43.73 -24.18
N TYR A 75 -5.89 -45.02 -23.87
CA TYR A 75 -4.69 -45.63 -23.30
C TYR A 75 -3.60 -45.72 -24.37
N PHE A 76 -2.46 -45.07 -24.15
CA PHE A 76 -1.23 -45.36 -24.91
C PHE A 76 -0.25 -46.11 -24.01
N HIS A 77 -0.10 -47.39 -24.29
CA HIS A 77 0.90 -48.28 -23.69
C HIS A 77 2.02 -48.43 -24.74
N LEU A 78 3.24 -48.00 -24.44
CA LEU A 78 4.40 -48.26 -25.30
C LEU A 78 5.14 -49.51 -24.83
N LYS A 79 5.67 -50.26 -25.82
CA LYS A 79 6.56 -51.41 -25.65
C LYS A 79 7.98 -50.95 -25.32
#